data_AF-A0A836VY72-F1
#
_entry.id   AF-A0A836VY72-F1
#
_cell.length_a   1.000
_cell.length_b   1.000
_cell.length_c   1.000
_cell.angle_alpha   90.00
_cell.angle_beta   90.00
_cell.angle_gamma   90.00
#
_symmetry.space_group_name_H-M   'P 1'
#
loop_
_entity.id
_entity.type
_entity.pdbx_description
1 polymer ?
#
loop_
_entity_poly.entity_id
_entity_poly.type
_entity_poly.pdbx_seq_one_letter_code
_entity_poly.pdbx_strand_id
1 'polypeptide(L)'
;MTVPVDEYFRNRTDDRKKQPRYLAFIDKDSCTSCGACAAVCPVDCIFEVPSPVPSESFHQIDTARCIGCQLCYRSPQDSTRWFTLTVCPWNAI
;
A
#
# COMPACT_ATOMS: atom_id res chain seq x y z
N MET A 1 -9.71 -8.49 -18.67
CA MET A 1 -8.59 -9.42 -18.40
C MET A 1 -8.00 -9.04 -17.05
N THR A 2 -8.55 -9.58 -15.97
CA THR A 2 -8.03 -9.39 -14.60
C THR A 2 -7.18 -10.62 -14.28
N VAL A 3 -5.86 -10.48 -14.31
CA VAL A 3 -4.94 -11.55 -13.94
C VAL A 3 -5.13 -11.79 -12.43
N PRO A 4 -5.32 -13.04 -11.96
CA PRO A 4 -5.42 -13.30 -10.53
C PRO A 4 -4.14 -12.84 -9.82
N VAL A 5 -4.30 -12.23 -8.64
CA VAL A 5 -3.20 -11.64 -7.85
C VAL A 5 -2.06 -12.64 -7.62
N ASP A 6 -2.40 -13.92 -7.44
CA ASP A 6 -1.42 -15.00 -7.27
C ASP A 6 -0.53 -15.21 -8.51
N GLU A 7 -1.10 -15.09 -9.71
CA GLU A 7 -0.36 -15.20 -10.97
C GLU A 7 0.46 -13.95 -11.26
N TYR A 8 -0.04 -12.77 -10.87
CA TYR A 8 0.75 -11.52 -10.92
C TYR A 8 2.04 -11.65 -10.12
N PHE A 9 1.99 -12.21 -8.91
CA PHE A 9 3.19 -12.40 -8.08
C PHE A 9 4.13 -13.49 -8.63
N ARG A 10 3.61 -14.55 -9.25
CA ARG A 10 4.45 -15.61 -9.86
C ARG A 10 5.25 -15.15 -11.09
N ASN A 11 4.70 -14.25 -11.88
CA ASN A 11 5.31 -13.83 -13.15
C ASN A 11 6.11 -12.51 -13.04
N ARG A 12 6.22 -11.91 -11.84
CA ARG A 12 6.95 -10.65 -11.65
C ARG A 12 8.45 -10.88 -11.51
N THR A 13 9.24 -10.18 -12.31
CA THR A 13 10.68 -10.00 -12.14
C THR A 13 10.99 -8.62 -11.55
N ASP A 14 11.87 -8.53 -10.55
CA ASP A 14 12.35 -7.25 -10.00
C ASP A 14 13.55 -6.77 -10.82
N ASP A 15 13.35 -5.76 -11.67
CA ASP A 15 14.42 -5.19 -12.51
C ASP A 15 15.31 -4.19 -11.73
N ARG A 16 15.07 -4.00 -10.42
CA ARG A 16 15.76 -2.98 -9.63
C ARG A 16 17.08 -3.46 -9.06
N LYS A 17 18.16 -2.75 -9.40
CA LYS A 17 19.50 -2.98 -8.85
C LYS A 17 19.70 -2.49 -7.41
N LYS A 18 18.86 -1.57 -6.91
CA LYS A 18 19.01 -0.97 -5.58
C LYS A 18 17.66 -0.79 -4.90
N GLN A 19 17.58 -1.22 -3.64
CA GLN A 19 16.40 -1.06 -2.81
C GLN A 19 16.23 0.40 -2.36
N PRO A 20 14.99 0.91 -2.28
CA PRO A 20 14.70 2.26 -1.80
C PRO A 20 15.00 2.39 -0.30
N ARG A 21 15.21 3.62 0.16
CA ARG A 21 15.58 3.92 1.56
C ARG A 21 14.42 3.69 2.54
N TYR A 22 13.19 3.83 2.07
CA TYR A 22 11.98 3.62 2.85
C TYR A 22 11.11 2.59 2.10
N LEU A 23 10.69 1.55 2.80
CA LEU A 23 9.70 0.59 2.30
C LEU A 23 8.47 0.70 3.19
N ALA A 24 7.31 0.84 2.57
CA ALA A 24 6.05 0.82 3.28
C ALA A 24 5.57 -0.63 3.44
N PHE A 25 5.04 -0.96 4.60
CA PHE A 25 4.46 -2.25 4.92
C PHE A 25 3.08 -2.02 5.52
N ILE A 26 2.09 -2.83 5.14
CA ILE A 26 0.74 -2.72 5.72
C ILE A 26 0.56 -3.80 6.76
N ASP A 27 0.17 -3.38 7.96
CA ASP A 27 -0.23 -4.29 9.02
C ASP A 27 -1.64 -4.83 8.73
N LYS A 28 -1.73 -6.15 8.52
CA LYS A 28 -2.97 -6.82 8.14
C LYS A 28 -4.06 -6.72 9.22
N ASP A 29 -3.67 -6.61 10.49
CA ASP A 29 -4.59 -6.65 11.62
C ASP A 29 -5.22 -5.26 11.86
N SER A 30 -4.55 -4.19 11.41
CA SER A 30 -5.06 -2.81 11.46
C SER A 30 -5.70 -2.33 10.15
N CYS A 31 -5.48 -3.06 9.04
CA CYS A 31 -5.98 -2.67 7.73
C CYS A 31 -7.46 -2.99 7.55
N THR A 32 -8.31 -1.97 7.47
CA THR A 32 -9.76 -2.12 7.23
C THR A 32 -10.15 -2.01 5.74
N SER A 33 -9.21 -2.31 4.84
CA SER A 33 -9.38 -2.17 3.39
C SER A 33 -9.99 -0.85 2.86
N CYS A 34 -9.73 0.28 3.53
CA CYS A 34 -10.31 1.57 3.17
C CYS A 34 -9.88 2.15 1.80
N GLY A 35 -8.82 1.62 1.17
CA GLY A 35 -8.34 2.04 -0.16
C GLY A 35 -7.65 3.41 -0.23
N ALA A 36 -7.57 4.16 0.88
CA ALA A 36 -7.00 5.52 0.88
C ALA A 36 -5.51 5.54 0.48
N CYS A 37 -4.74 4.55 0.92
CA CYS A 37 -3.32 4.43 0.57
C CYS A 37 -3.10 4.11 -0.92
N ALA A 38 -3.98 3.31 -1.52
CA ALA A 38 -3.91 2.95 -2.94
C ALA A 38 -4.17 4.18 -3.82
N ALA A 39 -5.16 5.00 -3.46
CA ALA A 39 -5.53 6.21 -4.22
C ALA A 39 -4.41 7.27 -4.31
N VAL A 40 -3.52 7.33 -3.32
CA VAL A 40 -2.39 8.29 -3.31
C VAL A 40 -1.09 7.73 -3.87
N CYS A 41 -1.04 6.42 -4.15
CA CYS A 41 0.20 5.77 -4.56
C CYS A 41 0.54 6.15 -6.02
N PRO A 42 1.64 6.86 -6.30
CA PRO A 42 1.97 7.32 -7.65
C PRO A 42 2.35 6.17 -8.61
N VAL A 43 2.70 5.01 -8.05
CA VAL A 43 3.14 3.81 -8.79
C VAL A 43 2.13 2.68 -8.72
N ASP A 44 0.97 2.91 -8.10
CA ASP A 44 -0.12 1.94 -7.95
C ASP A 44 0.38 0.53 -7.56
N CYS A 45 1.20 0.49 -6.51
CA CYS A 45 1.86 -0.74 -6.05
C CYS A 45 1.13 -1.40 -4.87
N ILE A 46 -0.13 -1.03 -4.61
CA ILE A 46 -0.89 -1.48 -3.44
C ILE A 46 -2.11 -2.24 -3.96
N PHE A 47 -2.24 -3.50 -3.57
CA PHE A 47 -3.27 -4.40 -4.07
C PHE A 47 -4.17 -4.86 -2.93
N GLU A 48 -5.46 -5.03 -3.19
CA GLU A 48 -6.36 -5.68 -2.23
C GLU A 48 -6.19 -7.21 -2.29
N VAL A 49 -6.05 -7.82 -1.12
CA VAL A 49 -5.93 -9.26 -0.95
C VAL A 49 -7.06 -9.75 -0.04
N PRO A 50 -7.89 -10.70 -0.48
CA PRO A 50 -8.90 -11.31 0.36
C PRO A 50 -8.24 -12.19 1.42
N SER A 51 -8.67 -12.03 2.68
CA SER A 51 -8.22 -12.90 3.77
C SER A 51 -8.91 -14.27 3.69
N PRO A 52 -8.29 -15.36 4.21
CA PRO A 52 -8.96 -16.66 4.33
C PRO A 52 -10.18 -16.65 5.26
N VAL A 53 -10.34 -15.63 6.11
CA VAL A 53 -11.56 -15.47 6.92
C VAL A 53 -12.65 -14.73 6.14
N PRO A 54 -13.91 -15.19 6.22
CA PRO A 54 -15.01 -14.54 5.52
C PRO A 54 -15.25 -13.14 6.11
N SER A 55 -15.24 -12.12 5.26
CA SER A 55 -15.52 -10.69 5.56
C SER A 55 -14.34 -9.80 5.94
N GLU A 56 -13.09 -10.26 5.83
CA GLU A 56 -11.91 -9.40 5.97
C GLU A 56 -11.12 -9.34 4.66
N SER A 57 -10.87 -8.13 4.16
CA SER A 57 -9.89 -7.86 3.10
C SER A 57 -8.84 -6.90 3.63
N PHE A 58 -7.60 -7.05 3.19
CA PHE A 58 -6.51 -6.16 3.55
C PHE A 58 -5.75 -5.73 2.30
N HIS A 59 -5.00 -4.65 2.42
CA HIS A 59 -4.15 -4.18 1.32
C HIS A 59 -2.73 -4.69 1.52
N GLN A 60 -2.07 -5.06 0.43
CA GLN A 60 -0.69 -5.52 0.41
C GLN A 60 0.13 -4.68 -0.56
N ILE A 61 1.30 -4.22 -0.08
CA ILE A 61 2.22 -3.39 -0.87
C ILE A 61 3.23 -4.30 -1.58
N ASP A 62 3.35 -4.11 -2.88
CA ASP A 62 4.43 -4.66 -3.68
C ASP A 62 5.72 -3.87 -3.42
N THR A 63 6.61 -4.47 -2.64
CA THR A 63 7.90 -3.88 -2.27
C THR A 63 8.87 -3.72 -3.44
N ALA A 64 8.70 -4.43 -4.57
CA ALA A 64 9.55 -4.21 -5.75
C ALA A 64 9.08 -3.04 -6.60
N ARG A 65 7.79 -2.72 -6.61
CA ARG A 65 7.31 -1.48 -7.25
C ARG A 65 7.36 -0.27 -6.32
N CYS A 66 7.31 -0.48 -5.01
CA CYS A 66 7.36 0.60 -4.03
C CYS A 66 8.67 1.41 -4.18
N ILE A 67 8.57 2.70 -4.46
CA ILE A 67 9.73 3.62 -4.59
C ILE A 67 10.11 4.31 -3.27
N GLY A 68 9.34 4.08 -2.20
CA GLY A 68 9.58 4.71 -0.91
C GLY A 68 9.21 6.19 -0.84
N CYS A 69 8.19 6.62 -1.60
CA CYS A 69 7.74 8.02 -1.65
C CYS A 69 7.04 8.51 -0.36
N GLN A 70 6.63 7.59 0.53
CA GLN A 70 5.94 7.87 1.80
C GLN A 70 4.59 8.59 1.71
N LEU A 71 4.05 8.81 0.50
CA LEU A 71 2.76 9.46 0.28
C LEU A 71 1.58 8.69 0.91
N CYS A 72 1.71 7.37 1.02
CA CYS A 72 0.71 6.49 1.65
C CYS A 72 0.60 6.67 3.18
N TYR A 73 1.62 7.26 3.82
CA TYR A 73 1.63 7.57 5.25
C TYR A 73 1.48 9.09 5.50
N ARG A 74 2.17 9.91 4.69
CA ARG A 74 2.32 11.35 4.89
C ARG A 74 1.73 12.12 3.72
N SER A 75 0.71 12.93 3.97
CA SER A 75 0.20 13.88 2.97
C SER A 75 1.03 15.18 2.97
N PRO A 76 1.53 15.64 1.81
CA PRO A 76 2.27 16.90 1.70
C PRO A 76 1.38 18.16 1.63
N GLN A 77 0.05 18.00 1.56
CA GLN A 77 -0.86 19.09 1.16
C GLN A 77 -1.44 19.91 2.33
N ASP A 78 -1.43 19.39 3.57
CA ASP A 78 -2.08 20.10 4.70
C ASP A 78 -1.04 20.73 5.63
N SER A 79 -0.85 22.04 5.49
CA SER A 79 -0.05 22.87 6.42
C SER A 79 -0.91 23.49 7.53
N THR A 80 -2.23 23.28 7.50
CA THR A 80 -3.22 24.07 8.23
C THR A 80 -3.90 23.34 9.38
N ARG A 81 -3.81 22.00 9.45
CA ARG A 81 -4.42 21.21 10.53
C ARG A 81 -3.44 20.20 11.12
N TRP A 82 -3.03 20.51 12.34
CA TRP A 82 -2.01 19.84 13.16
C TRP A 82 -2.39 18.43 13.67
N PHE A 83 -3.61 17.94 13.41
CA PHE A 83 -4.11 16.68 14.02
C PHE A 83 -4.83 15.68 13.10
N THR A 84 -4.83 15.85 11.77
CA THR A 84 -5.54 14.89 10.90
C THR A 84 -4.84 14.75 9.56
N LEU A 85 -3.65 14.18 9.56
CA LEU A 85 -2.73 14.20 8.42
C LEU A 85 -2.22 12.82 7.99
N THR A 86 -2.81 11.75 8.51
CA THR A 86 -2.49 10.39 8.09
C THR A 86 -3.49 9.94 7.04
N VAL A 87 -2.98 9.61 5.85
CA VAL A 87 -3.78 9.10 4.73
C VAL A 87 -4.51 7.82 5.11
N CYS A 88 -3.89 7.00 5.98
CA CYS A 88 -4.54 5.86 6.58
C CYS A 88 -5.23 6.28 7.89
N PRO A 89 -6.58 6.17 8.00
CA PRO A 89 -7.30 6.55 9.22
C PRO A 89 -6.95 5.68 10.43
N TRP A 90 -6.44 4.47 10.19
CA TRP A 90 -6.06 3.48 11.20
C TRP A 90 -4.55 3.35 11.39
N ASN A 91 -3.74 4.18 10.71
CA ASN A 91 -2.28 4.12 10.74
C ASN A 91 -1.73 2.68 10.53
N ALA A 92 -2.32 1.95 9.58
CA ALA A 92 -1.91 0.58 9.26
C ALA A 92 -0.63 0.51 8.40
N ILE A 93 0.08 1.61 8.15
CA ILE A 93 1.28 1.74 7.30
C ILE A 93 2.47 2.23 8.11
#